data_AF-A0A662UK97-F1
#
_entry.id   AF-A0A662UK97-F1
#
_cell.length_a   1.000
_cell.length_b   1.000
_cell.length_c   1.000
_cell.angle_alpha   90.00
_cell.angle_beta   90.00
_cell.angle_gamma   90.00
#
_symmetry.space_group_name_H-M   'P 1'
#
loop_
_entity.id
_entity.type
_entity.pdbx_description
1 polymer ?
#
loop_
_entity_poly.entity_id
_entity_poly.type
_entity_poly.pdbx_seq_one_letter_code
_entity_poly.pdbx_strand_id
1 'polypeptide(L)'
;MGTLFSAILYYREDIIDSIKSYGISFNNSLLRLWVITTIVSVVTGYPIYIVYQKILGNVSLDIATSIIGLSLIITGLLLMYAKSKKNYRTFKDLGVKDYIVLGIAQGISIIPGISRSGITIAILLLLGLHSSDAVKTSFLASIPIIALASIYIGLFQGYIVSIVGLIGMLSALGAGLIGLWVMVFMSKKLSLYYFALTIGLIMVLATIPFII
;
A
#
# COMPACT_ATOMS: atom_id res chain seq x y z
N MET A 1 -1.44 0.46 -13.02
CA MET A 1 -2.08 -0.77 -13.55
C MET A 1 -1.18 -2.00 -13.57
N GLY A 2 0.08 -1.94 -14.04
CA GLY A 2 0.95 -3.14 -14.08
C GLY A 2 1.12 -3.86 -12.72
N THR A 3 1.46 -3.12 -11.67
CA THR A 3 1.59 -3.66 -10.31
C THR A 3 0.29 -4.18 -9.69
N LEU A 4 -0.87 -3.63 -10.10
CA LEU A 4 -2.19 -4.14 -9.74
C LEU A 4 -2.40 -5.53 -10.34
N PHE A 5 -2.13 -5.68 -11.63
CA PHE A 5 -2.21 -6.98 -12.29
C PHE A 5 -1.23 -7.99 -11.68
N SER A 6 -0.03 -7.57 -11.27
CA SER A 6 0.89 -8.43 -10.52
C SER A 6 0.25 -8.97 -9.25
N ALA A 7 -0.41 -8.12 -8.46
CA ALA A 7 -1.09 -8.53 -7.22
C ALA A 7 -2.25 -9.50 -7.49
N ILE A 8 -3.06 -9.23 -8.52
CA ILE A 8 -4.15 -10.12 -8.95
C ILE A 8 -3.60 -11.48 -9.38
N LEU A 9 -2.57 -11.51 -10.23
CA LEU A 9 -1.98 -12.75 -10.73
C LEU A 9 -1.28 -13.56 -9.64
N TYR A 10 -0.58 -12.87 -8.73
CA TYR A 10 0.13 -13.50 -7.62
C TYR A 10 -0.83 -14.14 -6.63
N TYR A 11 -1.93 -13.46 -6.27
CA TYR A 11 -2.93 -13.95 -5.32
C TYR A 11 -4.18 -14.55 -5.98
N ARG A 12 -4.10 -14.95 -7.26
CA ARG A 12 -5.27 -15.41 -8.03
C ARG A 12 -5.96 -16.63 -7.39
N GLU A 13 -5.19 -17.58 -6.86
CA GLU A 13 -5.75 -18.79 -6.25
C GLU A 13 -6.52 -18.43 -4.99
N ASP A 14 -5.97 -17.55 -4.15
CA ASP A 14 -6.65 -17.05 -2.96
C ASP A 14 -7.97 -16.31 -3.28
N ILE A 15 -7.98 -15.53 -4.35
CA ILE A 15 -9.17 -14.81 -4.83
C ILE A 15 -10.21 -15.81 -5.35
N ILE A 16 -9.79 -16.74 -6.21
CA ILE A 16 -10.67 -17.73 -6.84
C ILE A 16 -11.27 -18.66 -5.78
N ASP A 17 -10.45 -19.17 -4.86
CA ASP A 17 -10.89 -20.05 -3.79
C ASP A 17 -11.87 -19.34 -2.86
N SER A 18 -11.58 -18.09 -2.50
CA SER A 18 -12.49 -17.27 -1.69
C SER A 18 -13.85 -17.11 -2.36
N ILE A 19 -13.88 -16.78 -3.67
CA ILE A 19 -15.13 -16.61 -4.43
C ILE A 19 -15.86 -17.94 -4.60
N LYS A 20 -15.15 -19.04 -4.88
CA LYS A 20 -15.76 -20.38 -5.02
C LYS A 20 -16.35 -20.89 -3.71
N SER A 21 -15.67 -20.68 -2.58
CA SER A 21 -16.11 -21.19 -1.27
C SER A 21 -17.26 -20.38 -0.66
N TYR A 22 -17.29 -19.06 -0.84
CA TYR A 22 -18.23 -18.18 -0.14
C TYR A 22 -19.14 -17.36 -1.07
N GLY A 23 -18.95 -17.47 -2.38
CA GLY A 23 -19.69 -16.70 -3.38
C GLY A 23 -19.38 -15.21 -3.35
N ILE A 24 -20.13 -14.47 -4.17
CA ILE A 24 -20.16 -13.00 -4.15
C ILE A 24 -21.16 -12.55 -3.10
N SER A 25 -20.77 -12.65 -1.82
CA SER A 25 -21.60 -12.30 -0.67
C SER A 25 -20.80 -11.52 0.36
N PHE A 26 -21.47 -10.63 1.10
CA PHE A 26 -20.86 -9.95 2.25
C PHE A 26 -20.53 -10.91 3.41
N ASN A 27 -20.93 -12.18 3.33
CA ASN A 27 -20.42 -13.22 4.24
C ASN A 27 -18.96 -13.61 3.92
N ASN A 28 -18.48 -13.34 2.72
CA ASN A 28 -17.09 -13.55 2.32
C ASN A 28 -16.18 -12.48 2.96
N SER A 29 -15.22 -12.91 3.79
CA SER A 29 -14.27 -12.01 4.46
C SER A 29 -13.40 -11.19 3.51
N LEU A 30 -13.03 -11.75 2.34
CA LEU A 30 -12.26 -11.03 1.33
C LEU A 30 -13.08 -9.90 0.70
N LEU A 31 -14.37 -10.15 0.40
CA LEU A 31 -15.25 -9.11 -0.14
C LEU A 31 -15.54 -8.03 0.88
N ARG A 32 -15.75 -8.40 2.16
CA ARG A 32 -15.87 -7.41 3.24
C ARG A 32 -14.61 -6.56 3.38
N LEU A 33 -13.44 -7.19 3.35
CA LEU A 33 -12.15 -6.49 3.35
C LEU A 33 -12.13 -5.48 2.20
N TRP A 34 -12.37 -5.91 0.96
CA TRP A 34 -12.34 -5.06 -0.23
C TRP A 34 -13.31 -3.88 -0.14
N VAL A 35 -14.57 -4.13 0.21
CA VAL A 35 -15.60 -3.09 0.27
C VAL A 35 -15.28 -2.08 1.37
N ILE A 36 -15.07 -2.54 2.61
CA ILE A 36 -14.89 -1.65 3.77
C ILE A 36 -13.59 -0.86 3.63
N THR A 37 -12.47 -1.53 3.34
CA THR A 37 -11.17 -0.83 3.24
C THR A 37 -11.20 0.19 2.10
N THR A 38 -11.81 -0.11 0.95
CA THR A 38 -11.88 0.83 -0.18
C THR A 38 -12.72 2.06 0.16
N ILE A 39 -13.93 1.86 0.70
CA ILE A 39 -14.81 2.98 1.10
C ILE A 39 -14.09 3.86 2.12
N VAL A 40 -13.54 3.28 3.18
CA VAL A 40 -12.86 4.05 4.22
C VAL A 40 -11.60 4.73 3.68
N SER A 41 -10.86 4.10 2.76
CA SER A 41 -9.68 4.70 2.12
C SER A 41 -10.05 5.91 1.27
N VAL A 42 -11.18 5.87 0.56
CA VAL A 42 -11.66 7.00 -0.24
C VAL A 42 -12.11 8.13 0.68
N VAL A 43 -12.91 7.82 1.70
CA VAL A 43 -13.41 8.81 2.68
C VAL A 43 -12.26 9.51 3.40
N THR A 44 -11.20 8.80 3.74
CA THR A 44 -10.03 9.39 4.43
C THR A 44 -9.01 10.01 3.47
N GLY A 45 -8.67 9.31 2.38
CA GLY A 45 -7.62 9.73 1.45
C GLY A 45 -8.02 10.86 0.51
N TYR A 46 -9.28 10.92 0.04
CA TYR A 46 -9.68 11.94 -0.94
C TYR A 46 -9.62 13.38 -0.38
N PRO A 47 -10.09 13.67 0.85
CA PRO A 47 -9.88 14.99 1.46
C PRO A 47 -8.41 15.36 1.62
N ILE A 48 -7.57 14.40 2.05
CA ILE A 48 -6.11 14.59 2.19
C ILE A 48 -5.49 14.94 0.84
N TYR A 49 -5.90 14.24 -0.24
CA TYR A 49 -5.44 14.50 -1.60
C TYR A 49 -5.78 15.92 -2.06
N ILE A 50 -7.00 16.41 -1.81
CA ILE A 50 -7.39 17.78 -2.18
C ILE A 50 -6.56 18.81 -1.42
N VAL A 51 -6.37 18.63 -0.11
CA VAL A 51 -5.56 19.53 0.72
C VAL A 51 -4.11 19.52 0.25
N TYR A 52 -3.56 18.33 0.00
CA TYR A 52 -2.21 18.13 -0.53
C TYR A 52 -1.98 18.90 -1.84
N GLN A 53 -2.88 18.74 -2.81
CA GLN A 53 -2.80 19.41 -4.11
C GLN A 53 -2.80 20.94 -3.97
N LYS A 54 -3.50 21.49 -2.97
CA LYS A 54 -3.54 22.93 -2.71
C LYS A 54 -2.26 23.45 -2.03
N ILE A 55 -1.68 22.68 -1.10
CA ILE A 55 -0.52 23.12 -0.31
C ILE A 55 0.79 22.94 -1.07
N LEU A 56 0.96 21.79 -1.74
CA LEU A 56 2.26 21.37 -2.28
C LEU A 56 2.42 21.61 -3.79
N GLY A 57 1.42 22.22 -4.46
CA GLY A 57 1.52 22.60 -5.87
C GLY A 57 2.66 23.57 -6.19
N ASN A 58 3.25 24.24 -5.19
CA ASN A 58 4.31 25.24 -5.33
C ASN A 58 5.60 24.91 -4.57
N VAL A 59 5.77 23.69 -4.04
CA VAL A 59 6.95 23.32 -3.25
C VAL A 59 8.06 22.80 -4.15
N SER A 60 9.31 23.18 -3.85
CA SER A 60 10.48 22.75 -4.62
C SER A 60 10.68 21.23 -4.57
N LEU A 61 11.30 20.68 -5.62
CA LEU A 61 11.63 19.26 -5.71
C LEU A 61 12.45 18.76 -4.53
N ASP A 62 13.35 19.59 -4.01
CA ASP A 62 14.21 19.22 -2.88
C ASP A 62 13.40 19.05 -1.60
N ILE A 63 12.52 20.01 -1.27
CA ILE A 63 11.64 19.93 -0.10
C ILE A 63 10.69 18.74 -0.23
N ALA A 64 10.14 18.50 -1.42
CA ALA A 64 9.30 17.32 -1.67
C ALA A 64 10.06 16.00 -1.44
N THR A 65 11.32 15.93 -1.88
CA THR A 65 12.20 14.77 -1.68
C THR A 65 12.51 14.54 -0.20
N SER A 66 12.75 15.60 0.57
CA SER A 66 12.96 15.49 2.02
C SER A 66 11.70 15.04 2.76
N ILE A 67 10.52 15.56 2.38
CA ILE A 67 9.22 15.12 2.93
C ILE A 67 9.03 13.62 2.68
N ILE A 68 9.39 13.14 1.48
CA ILE A 68 9.32 11.72 1.15
C ILE A 68 10.27 10.90 2.04
N GLY A 69 11.52 11.34 2.17
CA GLY A 69 12.52 10.67 3.01
C GLY A 69 12.10 10.58 4.48
N LEU A 70 11.59 11.68 5.06
CA LEU A 70 11.06 11.71 6.42
C LEU A 70 9.85 10.79 6.59
N SER A 71 8.94 10.77 5.62
CA SER A 71 7.75 9.91 5.65
C SER A 71 8.12 8.42 5.61
N LEU A 72 9.17 8.06 4.85
CA LEU A 72 9.73 6.70 4.84
C LEU A 72 10.36 6.34 6.18
N ILE A 73 11.08 7.26 6.83
CA ILE A 73 11.63 7.05 8.18
C ILE A 73 10.50 6.79 9.18
N ILE A 74 9.45 7.63 9.17
CA ILE A 74 8.28 7.46 10.05
C ILE A 74 7.62 6.09 9.81
N THR A 75 7.44 5.70 8.54
CA THR A 75 6.89 4.39 8.19
C THR A 75 7.78 3.25 8.67
N GLY A 76 9.10 3.39 8.56
CA GLY A 76 10.09 2.45 9.07
C GLY A 76 10.04 2.30 10.59
N LEU A 77 9.97 3.40 11.33
CA LEU A 77 9.83 3.39 12.78
C LEU A 77 8.52 2.72 13.22
N LEU A 78 7.41 2.99 12.53
CA LEU A 78 6.13 2.33 12.80
C LEU A 78 6.20 0.82 12.56
N LEU A 79 6.83 0.38 11.47
CA LEU A 79 7.07 -1.04 11.19
C LEU A 79 7.96 -1.69 12.25
N MET A 80 8.98 -0.99 12.73
CA MET A 80 9.89 -1.46 13.78
C MET A 80 9.13 -1.67 15.09
N TYR A 81 8.33 -0.69 15.48
CA TYR A 81 7.46 -0.78 16.66
C TYR A 81 6.45 -1.93 16.51
N ALA A 82 5.78 -2.02 15.36
CA ALA A 82 4.77 -3.05 15.11
C ALA A 82 5.35 -4.48 15.17
N LYS A 83 6.55 -4.69 14.62
CA LYS A 83 7.24 -6.00 14.63
C LYS A 83 7.66 -6.43 16.04
N SER A 84 7.83 -5.50 16.98
CA SER A 84 8.17 -5.83 18.37
C SER A 84 7.01 -6.45 19.16
N LYS A 85 5.78 -6.39 18.63
CA LYS A 85 4.58 -6.93 19.28
C LYS A 85 4.43 -8.42 18.96
N LYS A 86 3.89 -9.16 19.94
CA LYS A 86 3.54 -10.56 19.77
C LYS A 86 2.26 -10.67 18.96
N ASN A 87 2.31 -11.45 17.88
CA ASN A 87 1.22 -11.59 16.92
C ASN A 87 0.69 -13.02 16.93
N TYR A 88 -0.63 -13.15 17.00
CA TYR A 88 -1.33 -14.43 17.16
C TYR A 88 -2.58 -14.57 16.28
N ARG A 89 -2.96 -13.49 15.58
CA ARG A 89 -4.15 -13.46 14.72
C ARG A 89 -3.76 -13.81 13.28
N THR A 90 -4.72 -14.39 12.59
CA THR A 90 -4.68 -14.69 11.16
C THR A 90 -5.69 -13.82 10.41
N PHE A 91 -5.71 -13.92 9.08
CA PHE A 91 -6.71 -13.22 8.26
C PHE A 91 -8.17 -13.53 8.67
N LYS A 92 -8.45 -14.75 9.14
CA LYS A 92 -9.81 -15.18 9.52
C LYS A 92 -10.31 -14.49 10.79
N ASP A 93 -9.40 -14.02 11.64
CA ASP A 93 -9.72 -13.38 12.90
C ASP A 93 -10.06 -11.89 12.73
N LEU A 94 -9.88 -11.34 11.53
CA LEU A 94 -10.18 -9.94 11.24
C LEU A 94 -11.67 -9.66 11.18
N GLY A 95 -12.09 -8.61 11.87
CA GLY A 95 -13.45 -8.09 11.85
C GLY A 95 -13.57 -6.72 11.18
N VAL A 96 -14.79 -6.17 11.21
CA VAL A 96 -15.12 -4.88 10.59
C VAL A 96 -14.26 -3.74 11.15
N LYS A 97 -14.02 -3.71 12.47
CA LYS A 97 -13.18 -2.67 13.10
C LYS A 97 -11.76 -2.68 12.53
N ASP A 98 -11.18 -3.85 12.33
CA ASP A 98 -9.84 -3.99 11.75
C ASP A 98 -9.80 -3.48 10.31
N TYR A 99 -10.83 -3.78 9.51
CA TYR A 99 -10.95 -3.28 8.13
C TYR A 99 -11.09 -1.76 8.06
N ILE A 100 -11.79 -1.15 9.01
CA ILE A 100 -11.88 0.31 9.12
C ILE A 100 -10.50 0.90 9.43
N VAL A 101 -9.80 0.38 10.44
CA VAL A 101 -8.45 0.87 10.81
C VAL A 101 -7.47 0.71 9.64
N LEU A 102 -7.52 -0.43 8.95
CA LEU A 102 -6.72 -0.66 7.74
C LEU A 102 -7.08 0.33 6.62
N GLY A 103 -8.37 0.61 6.40
CA GLY A 103 -8.83 1.58 5.41
C GLY A 103 -8.37 3.01 5.71
N ILE A 104 -8.36 3.41 6.98
CA ILE A 104 -7.84 4.73 7.41
C ILE A 104 -6.35 4.83 7.09
N ALA A 105 -5.57 3.82 7.48
CA ALA A 105 -4.13 3.76 7.19
C ALA A 105 -3.85 3.78 5.69
N GLN A 106 -4.66 3.06 4.91
CA GLN A 106 -4.57 3.01 3.46
C GLN A 106 -4.93 4.37 2.83
N GLY A 107 -5.91 5.11 3.34
CA GLY A 107 -6.21 6.46 2.86
C GLY A 107 -5.13 7.48 3.23
N ILE A 108 -4.57 7.43 4.44
CA ILE A 108 -3.45 8.29 4.86
C ILE A 108 -2.22 8.12 3.96
N SER A 109 -2.01 6.92 3.41
CA SER A 109 -0.89 6.64 2.50
C SER A 109 -0.91 7.41 1.18
N ILE A 110 -1.96 8.18 0.90
CA ILE A 110 -2.00 9.09 -0.25
C ILE A 110 -0.99 10.23 -0.12
N ILE A 111 -0.51 10.51 1.10
CA ILE A 111 0.57 11.46 1.36
C ILE A 111 1.87 10.92 0.72
N PRO A 112 2.48 11.65 -0.22
CA PRO A 112 3.69 11.21 -0.90
C PRO A 112 4.82 10.88 0.06
N GLY A 113 5.43 9.73 -0.18
CA GLY A 113 6.49 9.15 0.63
C GLY A 113 6.05 8.34 1.82
N ILE A 114 4.77 8.38 2.20
CA ILE A 114 4.22 7.30 3.03
C ILE A 114 4.15 6.05 2.15
N SER A 115 4.92 5.03 2.50
CA SER A 115 4.84 3.74 1.82
C SER A 115 3.52 3.07 2.21
N ARG A 116 2.55 3.02 1.29
CA ARG A 116 1.26 2.37 1.53
C ARG A 116 1.43 0.96 2.08
N SER A 117 2.20 0.12 1.38
CA SER A 117 2.44 -1.26 1.84
C SER A 117 3.11 -1.27 3.21
N GLY A 118 4.01 -0.34 3.51
CA GLY A 118 4.63 -0.20 4.82
C GLY A 118 3.62 0.12 5.93
N ILE A 119 2.80 1.17 5.76
CA ILE A 119 1.84 1.59 6.79
C ILE A 119 0.72 0.57 6.97
N THR A 120 0.20 -0.04 5.90
CA THR A 120 -0.86 -1.06 5.99
C THR A 120 -0.34 -2.34 6.63
N ILE A 121 0.88 -2.79 6.30
CA ILE A 121 1.52 -3.93 6.97
C ILE A 121 1.76 -3.61 8.45
N ALA A 122 2.29 -2.43 8.77
CA ALA A 122 2.53 -2.04 10.15
C ALA A 122 1.24 -2.04 10.98
N ILE A 123 0.16 -1.52 10.42
CA ILE A 123 -1.15 -1.50 11.07
C ILE A 123 -1.69 -2.92 11.25
N LEU A 124 -1.58 -3.79 10.25
CA LEU A 124 -1.99 -5.20 10.39
C LEU A 124 -1.18 -5.95 11.45
N LEU A 125 0.14 -5.70 11.52
CA LEU A 125 0.99 -6.21 12.60
C LEU A 125 0.54 -5.67 13.97
N LEU A 126 0.20 -4.39 14.09
CA LEU A 126 -0.31 -3.80 15.33
C LEU A 126 -1.70 -4.33 15.72
N LEU A 127 -2.51 -4.72 14.73
CA LEU A 127 -3.77 -5.44 14.94
C LEU A 127 -3.55 -6.91 15.33
N GLY A 128 -2.29 -7.38 15.38
CA GLY A 128 -1.88 -8.67 15.90
C GLY A 128 -1.69 -9.77 14.86
N LEU A 129 -1.64 -9.44 13.55
CA LEU A 129 -1.48 -10.43 12.50
C LEU A 129 -0.05 -10.98 12.42
N HIS A 130 0.08 -12.27 12.09
CA HIS A 130 1.37 -12.82 11.68
C HIS A 130 1.92 -12.10 10.45
N SER A 131 3.24 -11.94 10.36
CA SER A 131 3.89 -11.14 9.31
C SER A 131 3.48 -11.55 7.89
N SER A 132 3.39 -12.85 7.62
CA SER A 132 2.97 -13.36 6.30
C SER A 132 1.53 -12.98 5.97
N ASP A 133 0.63 -13.07 6.95
CA ASP A 133 -0.78 -12.72 6.78
C ASP A 133 -0.97 -11.22 6.68
N ALA A 134 -0.20 -10.42 7.42
CA ALA A 134 -0.20 -8.97 7.33
C ALA A 134 0.22 -8.51 5.92
N VAL A 135 1.29 -9.09 5.37
CA VAL A 135 1.74 -8.79 4.00
C VAL A 135 0.70 -9.19 2.97
N LYS A 136 0.19 -10.42 3.04
CA LYS A 136 -0.84 -10.92 2.12
C LYS A 136 -2.13 -10.08 2.18
N THR A 137 -2.64 -9.83 3.39
CA THR A 137 -3.87 -9.05 3.61
C THR A 137 -3.70 -7.62 3.10
N SER A 138 -2.54 -7.00 3.34
CA SER A 138 -2.21 -5.67 2.81
C SER A 138 -2.27 -5.64 1.28
N PHE A 139 -1.68 -6.62 0.61
CA PHE A 139 -1.71 -6.66 -0.86
C PHE A 139 -3.10 -6.94 -1.42
N LEU A 140 -3.85 -7.89 -0.83
CA LEU A 140 -5.23 -8.17 -1.21
C LEU A 140 -6.13 -6.94 -1.03
N ALA A 141 -6.03 -6.22 0.10
CA ALA A 141 -6.79 -5.00 0.35
C ALA A 141 -6.46 -3.88 -0.66
N SER A 142 -5.24 -3.88 -1.19
CA SER A 142 -4.79 -2.85 -2.12
C SER A 142 -5.33 -2.98 -3.55
N ILE A 143 -5.80 -4.17 -3.95
CA ILE A 143 -6.32 -4.45 -5.29
C ILE A 143 -7.45 -3.48 -5.68
N PRO A 144 -8.57 -3.40 -4.94
CA PRO A 144 -9.69 -2.55 -5.33
C PRO A 144 -9.35 -1.06 -5.32
N ILE A 145 -8.56 -0.58 -4.34
CA ILE A 145 -8.21 0.84 -4.27
C ILE A 145 -7.27 1.27 -5.41
N ILE A 146 -6.31 0.42 -5.82
CA ILE A 146 -5.44 0.73 -6.98
C ILE A 146 -6.25 0.69 -8.26
N ALA A 147 -7.16 -0.27 -8.40
CA ALA A 147 -8.06 -0.34 -9.54
C ALA A 147 -8.89 0.94 -9.65
N LEU A 148 -9.53 1.35 -8.54
CA LEU A 148 -10.33 2.57 -8.48
C LEU A 148 -9.50 3.81 -8.82
N ALA A 149 -8.30 3.96 -8.23
CA ALA A 149 -7.42 5.08 -8.54
C ALA A 149 -6.99 5.08 -10.02
N SER A 150 -6.70 3.91 -10.60
CA SER A 150 -6.31 3.80 -12.01
C SER A 150 -7.46 4.18 -12.95
N ILE A 151 -8.69 3.76 -12.62
CA ILE A 151 -9.91 4.13 -13.36
C ILE A 151 -10.16 5.63 -13.25
N TYR A 152 -10.06 6.19 -12.04
CA TYR A 152 -10.24 7.63 -11.81
C TYR A 152 -9.26 8.45 -12.66
N ILE A 153 -7.98 8.09 -12.65
CA ILE A 153 -6.97 8.76 -13.47
C ILE A 153 -7.29 8.62 -14.96
N GLY A 154 -7.64 7.41 -15.43
CA GLY A 154 -7.96 7.18 -16.84
C GLY A 154 -9.17 7.97 -17.34
N LEU A 155 -10.24 8.03 -16.55
CA LEU A 155 -11.49 8.69 -16.94
C LEU A 155 -11.44 10.21 -16.79
N PHE A 156 -10.83 10.72 -15.72
CA PHE A 156 -10.92 12.14 -15.37
C PHE A 156 -9.68 12.96 -15.73
N GLN A 157 -8.54 12.33 -16.01
CA GLN A 157 -7.31 13.04 -16.41
C GLN A 157 -6.95 12.85 -17.89
N GLY A 158 -7.79 12.16 -18.67
CA GLY A 158 -7.66 12.10 -20.13
C GLY A 158 -6.45 11.30 -20.64
N TYR A 159 -6.07 10.22 -19.95
CA TYR A 159 -4.93 9.41 -20.36
C TYR A 159 -5.22 8.58 -21.61
N ILE A 160 -4.50 8.86 -22.71
CA ILE A 160 -4.51 8.05 -23.92
C ILE A 160 -3.46 6.95 -23.79
N VAL A 161 -3.85 5.70 -24.03
CA VAL A 161 -2.93 4.55 -23.99
C VAL A 161 -1.98 4.62 -25.18
N SER A 162 -0.70 4.92 -24.91
CA SER A 162 0.38 4.88 -25.90
C SER A 162 1.13 3.56 -25.87
N ILE A 163 1.87 3.25 -26.93
CA ILE A 163 2.75 2.07 -26.99
C ILE A 163 3.80 2.07 -25.85
N VAL A 164 4.34 3.26 -25.54
CA VAL A 164 5.28 3.45 -24.42
C VAL A 164 4.59 3.18 -23.08
N GLY A 165 3.34 3.64 -22.93
CA GLY A 165 2.53 3.35 -21.74
C GLY A 165 2.27 1.85 -21.56
N LEU A 166 2.03 1.13 -22.66
CA LEU A 166 1.84 -0.32 -22.64
C LEU A 166 3.12 -1.06 -22.23
N ILE A 167 4.27 -0.68 -22.81
CA ILE A 167 5.57 -1.24 -22.43
C ILE A 167 5.83 -0.98 -20.94
N GLY A 168 5.62 0.26 -20.46
CA GLY A 168 5.75 0.60 -19.04
C GLY A 168 4.83 -0.23 -18.14
N MET A 169 3.59 -0.49 -18.57
CA MET A 169 2.66 -1.35 -17.84
C MET A 169 3.16 -2.80 -17.75
N LEU A 170 3.68 -3.37 -18.84
CA LEU A 170 4.22 -4.73 -18.87
C LEU A 170 5.52 -4.85 -18.07
N SER A 171 6.41 -3.85 -18.15
CA SER A 171 7.61 -3.79 -17.30
C SER A 171 7.22 -3.71 -15.82
N ALA A 172 6.23 -2.88 -15.47
CA ALA A 172 5.72 -2.78 -14.10
C ALA A 172 5.03 -4.06 -13.63
N LEU A 173 4.38 -4.82 -14.53
CA LEU A 173 3.83 -6.14 -14.23
C LEU A 173 4.93 -7.12 -13.82
N GLY A 174 5.98 -7.24 -14.63
CA GLY A 174 7.11 -8.14 -14.38
C GLY A 174 7.87 -7.75 -13.10
N ALA A 175 8.22 -6.47 -12.97
CA ALA A 175 8.86 -5.95 -11.76
C ALA A 175 7.98 -6.11 -10.52
N GLY A 176 6.66 -5.93 -10.66
CA GLY A 176 5.70 -6.13 -9.57
C GLY A 176 5.61 -7.57 -9.09
N LEU A 177 5.68 -8.56 -9.99
CA LEU A 177 5.69 -9.98 -9.62
C LEU A 177 6.95 -10.35 -8.84
N ILE A 178 8.12 -9.91 -9.32
CA ILE A 178 9.40 -10.09 -8.63
C ILE A 178 9.37 -9.39 -7.28
N GLY A 179 8.91 -8.13 -7.24
CA GLY A 179 8.80 -7.34 -6.02
C GLY A 179 7.90 -7.97 -4.97
N LEU A 180 6.73 -8.50 -5.37
CA LEU A 180 5.84 -9.24 -4.47
C LEU A 180 6.51 -10.49 -3.90
N TRP A 181 7.16 -11.27 -4.76
CA TRP A 181 7.89 -12.47 -4.33
C TRP A 181 9.00 -12.12 -3.32
N VAL A 182 9.81 -11.11 -3.63
CA VAL A 182 10.86 -10.60 -2.72
C VAL A 182 10.24 -10.12 -1.42
N MET A 183 9.16 -9.35 -1.46
CA MET A 183 8.53 -8.78 -0.26
C MET A 183 7.94 -9.86 0.66
N VAL A 184 7.28 -10.88 0.08
CA VAL A 184 6.80 -12.05 0.84
C VAL A 184 7.97 -12.83 1.42
N PHE A 185 9.04 -13.04 0.66
CA PHE A 185 10.25 -13.72 1.15
C PHE A 185 10.92 -12.93 2.30
N MET A 186 11.13 -11.64 2.11
CA MET A 186 11.71 -10.74 3.11
C MET A 186 10.85 -10.68 4.37
N SER A 187 9.51 -10.69 4.26
CA SER A 187 8.65 -10.66 5.45
C SER A 187 8.88 -11.83 6.42
N LYS A 188 9.41 -12.96 5.92
CA LYS A 188 9.73 -14.15 6.71
C LYS A 188 11.13 -14.11 7.32
N LYS A 189 12.09 -13.40 6.72
CA LYS A 189 13.52 -13.46 7.07
C LYS A 189 14.15 -12.14 7.51
N LEU A 190 13.60 -11.02 7.06
CA LEU A 190 14.14 -9.68 7.23
C LEU A 190 13.08 -8.74 7.82
N SER A 191 13.52 -7.68 8.47
CA SER A 191 12.61 -6.63 8.93
C SER A 191 12.38 -5.62 7.83
N LEU A 192 11.14 -5.49 7.36
CA LEU A 192 10.76 -4.47 6.38
C LEU A 192 11.10 -3.04 6.84
N TYR A 193 11.23 -2.81 8.16
CA TYR A 193 11.66 -1.52 8.70
C TYR A 193 13.08 -1.11 8.25
N TYR A 194 14.02 -2.06 8.08
CA TYR A 194 15.38 -1.71 7.66
C TYR A 194 15.37 -1.06 6.29
N PHE A 195 14.58 -1.61 5.36
CA PHE A 195 14.42 -1.08 4.01
C PHE A 195 13.85 0.35 4.01
N ALA A 196 12.80 0.59 4.79
CA ALA A 196 12.17 1.92 4.86
C ALA A 196 13.11 2.96 5.51
N LEU A 197 13.79 2.59 6.60
CA LEU A 197 14.73 3.46 7.29
C LEU A 197 15.96 3.81 6.44
N THR A 198 16.54 2.83 5.73
CA THR A 198 17.75 3.08 4.92
C THR A 198 17.44 3.99 3.73
N ILE A 199 16.37 3.71 2.98
CA ILE A 199 15.97 4.56 1.85
C ILE A 199 15.58 5.96 2.33
N GLY A 200 14.79 6.04 3.41
CA GLY A 200 14.40 7.33 3.98
C GLY A 200 15.59 8.18 4.40
N LEU A 201 16.59 7.57 5.07
CA LEU A 201 17.81 8.27 5.46
C LEU A 201 18.62 8.75 4.25
N ILE A 202 18.79 7.91 3.23
CA ILE A 202 19.51 8.27 1.99
C ILE A 202 18.84 9.48 1.32
N MET A 203 17.50 9.48 1.23
CA MET A 203 16.76 10.58 0.60
C MET A 203 16.92 11.90 1.38
N VAL A 204 16.84 11.86 2.71
CA VAL A 204 17.06 13.06 3.54
C VAL A 204 18.48 13.58 3.36
N LEU A 205 19.49 12.71 3.45
CA LEU A 205 20.90 13.09 3.30
C LEU A 205 21.20 13.68 1.92
N ALA A 206 20.62 13.13 0.85
CA ALA A 206 20.80 13.63 -0.51
C ALA A 206 20.26 15.05 -0.71
N THR A 207 19.29 15.48 0.11
CA THR A 207 18.69 16.81 0.02
C THR A 207 19.39 17.89 0.85
N ILE A 208 20.25 17.51 1.81
CA ILE A 208 20.95 18.46 2.69
C ILE A 208 21.74 19.53 1.91
N PRO A 209 22.50 19.20 0.84
CA PRO A 209 23.29 20.20 0.09
C PRO A 209 22.46 21.25 -0.65
N PHE A 210 21.14 21.05 -0.80
CA PHE A 210 20.25 21.92 -1.55
C PHE A 210 19.33 22.77 -0.64
N ILE A 211 19.37 22.52 0.67
CA ILE A 211 18.53 23.20 1.68
C ILE A 211 19.32 24.23 2.50
N ILE A 212 20.66 24.11 2.54
CA ILE A 212 21.59 25.03 3.21
C ILE A 212 22.08 26.06 2.19
#